data_AF-A0A4S5A4N5-F1
#
_entry.id   AF-A0A4S5A4N5-F1
#
_cell.length_a   1.000
_cell.length_b   1.000
_cell.length_c   1.000
_cell.angle_alpha   90.00
_cell.angle_beta   90.00
_cell.angle_gamma   90.00
#
_symmetry.space_group_name_H-M   'P 1'
#
loop_
_entity.id
_entity.type
_entity.pdbx_description
1 polymer ?
#
loop_
_entity_poly.entity_id
_entity_poly.type
_entity_poly.pdbx_seq_one_letter_code
_entity_poly.pdbx_strand_id
1 'polypeptide(L)'
;MSESAADATTTPGSPVPDTDPAYREAVVDLLGAIAYGEISAFERLAEDAKLAPTIADKLDLATMASGEIAKVHPLHERIRAFGRDPFEAMAPFREPIEEFHGHTAPSDWYEGLVKAYVGDGLANDFYREIAAYLDPDTRDLVISAMEEGYHAEFVVDRVRAGIAEDPRLGGRLALWGRRLMGEALTQAQRV
;
A
#
# COMPACT_ATOMS: atom_id res chain seq x y z
N MET A 1 -49.54 9.67 -27.94
CA MET A 1 -48.85 10.38 -26.85
C MET A 1 -47.72 9.47 -26.40
N SER A 2 -46.50 9.90 -26.68
CA SER A 2 -45.27 9.20 -26.34
C SER A 2 -44.96 9.42 -24.87
N GLU A 3 -44.53 8.38 -24.15
CA GLU A 3 -43.77 8.55 -22.93
C GLU A 3 -42.51 7.69 -23.04
N SER A 4 -41.43 8.37 -23.41
CA SER A 4 -40.07 7.86 -23.43
C SER A 4 -39.59 7.81 -21.98
N ALA A 5 -39.45 6.62 -21.41
CA ALA A 5 -38.73 6.45 -20.15
C ALA A 5 -37.26 6.81 -20.40
N ALA A 6 -36.83 7.90 -19.77
CA ALA A 6 -35.47 8.40 -19.83
C ALA A 6 -34.54 7.40 -19.13
N ASP A 7 -33.57 6.93 -19.89
CA ASP A 7 -32.39 6.22 -19.46
C ASP A 7 -31.63 7.08 -18.43
N ALA A 8 -31.58 6.61 -17.18
CA ALA A 8 -30.84 7.29 -16.11
C ALA A 8 -29.35 7.03 -16.33
N THR A 9 -28.69 7.96 -17.01
CA THR A 9 -27.24 8.01 -17.15
C THR A 9 -26.61 8.22 -15.76
N THR A 10 -26.14 7.13 -15.15
CA THR A 10 -25.23 7.20 -13.99
C THR A 10 -23.98 7.97 -14.41
N THR A 11 -23.83 9.17 -13.85
CA THR A 11 -22.61 9.99 -14.03
C THR A 11 -21.49 9.37 -13.19
N PRO A 12 -20.30 9.09 -13.76
CA PRO A 12 -19.15 8.70 -12.96
C PRO A 12 -18.73 9.88 -12.06
N GLY A 13 -18.63 9.67 -10.74
CA GLY A 13 -18.03 10.64 -9.82
C GLY A 13 -18.96 11.31 -8.80
N SER A 14 -20.21 10.89 -8.65
CA SER A 14 -20.99 11.28 -7.46
C SER A 14 -20.61 10.37 -6.28
N PRO A 15 -20.15 10.89 -5.14
CA PRO A 15 -19.82 10.06 -3.99
C PRO A 15 -21.08 9.31 -3.56
N VAL A 16 -20.99 7.98 -3.51
CA VAL A 16 -22.08 7.12 -3.05
C VAL A 16 -22.38 7.55 -1.61
N PRO A 17 -23.63 7.86 -1.26
CA PRO A 17 -23.94 8.22 0.11
C PRO A 17 -23.59 7.05 1.02
N ASP A 18 -22.87 7.32 2.10
CA ASP A 18 -22.49 6.39 3.19
C ASP A 18 -23.64 5.44 3.59
N THR A 19 -24.90 5.83 3.39
CA THR A 19 -26.08 5.01 3.70
C THR A 19 -26.24 3.70 2.90
N ASP A 20 -25.53 3.47 1.80
CA ASP A 20 -25.62 2.19 1.05
C ASP A 20 -24.88 1.06 1.79
N PRO A 21 -25.57 -0.02 2.22
CA PRO A 21 -24.94 -1.14 2.88
C PRO A 21 -23.84 -1.83 2.05
N ALA A 22 -24.02 -1.95 0.73
CA ALA A 22 -23.03 -2.61 -0.13
C ALA A 22 -21.74 -1.80 -0.23
N TYR A 23 -21.87 -0.48 -0.31
CA TYR A 23 -20.74 0.45 -0.26
C TYR A 23 -19.98 0.32 1.07
N ARG A 24 -20.69 0.29 2.21
CA ARG A 24 -20.04 0.16 3.53
C ARG A 24 -19.24 -1.13 3.68
N GLU A 25 -19.79 -2.27 3.22
CA GLU A 25 -19.06 -3.53 3.22
C GLU A 25 -17.76 -3.42 2.41
N ALA A 26 -17.84 -2.87 1.19
CA ALA A 26 -16.67 -2.69 0.33
C ALA A 26 -15.61 -1.74 0.93
N VAL A 27 -16.04 -0.68 1.62
CA VAL A 27 -15.13 0.22 2.33
C VAL A 27 -14.47 -0.48 3.52
N VAL A 28 -15.22 -1.28 4.29
CA VAL A 28 -14.66 -2.04 5.41
C VAL A 28 -13.62 -3.04 4.91
N ASP A 29 -13.90 -3.73 3.81
CA ASP A 29 -12.96 -4.65 3.16
C ASP A 29 -11.70 -3.90 2.70
N LEU A 30 -11.85 -2.76 2.02
CA LEU A 30 -10.73 -1.92 1.61
C LEU A 30 -9.87 -1.50 2.81
N LEU A 31 -10.47 -0.97 3.86
CA LEU A 31 -9.76 -0.53 5.06
C LEU A 31 -9.10 -1.70 5.79
N GLY A 32 -9.70 -2.89 5.76
CA GLY A 32 -9.10 -4.12 6.28
C GLY A 32 -7.85 -4.52 5.49
N ALA A 33 -7.91 -4.47 4.16
CA ALA A 33 -6.76 -4.76 3.30
C ALA A 33 -5.62 -3.78 3.54
N ILE A 34 -5.92 -2.47 3.62
CA ILE A 34 -4.94 -1.42 3.90
C ILE A 34 -4.33 -1.67 5.29
N ALA A 35 -5.14 -1.77 6.34
CA ALA A 35 -4.65 -1.91 7.70
C ALA A 35 -3.73 -3.12 7.89
N TYR A 36 -4.07 -4.28 7.30
CA TYR A 36 -3.18 -5.44 7.36
C TYR A 36 -1.91 -5.23 6.54
N GLY A 37 -2.02 -4.62 5.36
CA GLY A 37 -0.89 -4.24 4.51
C GLY A 37 0.12 -3.36 5.25
N GLU A 38 -0.35 -2.35 5.99
CA GLU A 38 0.49 -1.43 6.77
C GLU A 38 1.23 -2.15 7.92
N ILE A 39 0.58 -3.11 8.59
CA ILE A 39 1.23 -3.94 9.62
C ILE A 39 2.34 -4.78 8.98
N SER A 40 2.04 -5.46 7.88
CA SER A 40 3.04 -6.28 7.18
C SER A 40 4.19 -5.43 6.62
N ALA A 41 3.90 -4.24 6.08
CA ALA A 41 4.91 -3.31 5.59
C ALA A 41 5.86 -2.85 6.71
N PHE A 42 5.31 -2.45 7.87
CA PHE A 42 6.12 -2.13 9.06
C PHE A 42 7.07 -3.27 9.42
N GLU A 43 6.55 -4.50 9.54
CA GLU A 43 7.37 -5.65 9.92
C GLU A 43 8.48 -5.92 8.91
N ARG A 44 8.18 -5.84 7.61
CA ARG A 44 9.18 -6.07 6.55
C ARG A 44 10.22 -4.96 6.49
N LEU A 45 9.83 -3.69 6.57
CA LEU A 45 10.78 -2.57 6.60
C LEU A 45 11.68 -2.62 7.84
N ALA A 46 11.13 -2.97 9.00
CA ALA A 46 11.90 -3.16 10.22
C ALA A 46 12.89 -4.32 10.13
N GLU A 47 12.53 -5.41 9.44
CA GLU A 47 13.45 -6.52 9.16
C GLU A 47 14.55 -6.10 8.18
N ASP A 48 14.19 -5.45 7.07
CA ASP A 48 15.12 -5.01 6.03
C ASP A 48 16.11 -3.96 6.57
N ALA A 49 15.70 -3.11 7.51
CA ALA A 49 16.58 -2.15 8.20
C ALA A 49 17.75 -2.83 8.94
N LYS A 50 17.69 -4.13 9.24
CA LYS A 50 18.82 -4.88 9.81
C LYS A 50 19.96 -5.09 8.83
N LEU A 51 19.67 -5.05 7.52
CA LEU A 51 20.64 -5.21 6.43
C LEU A 51 21.39 -3.91 6.09
N ALA A 52 20.99 -2.78 6.68
CA ALA A 52 21.53 -1.46 6.40
C ALA A 52 23.06 -1.38 6.62
N PRO A 53 23.83 -0.83 5.65
CA PRO A 53 25.29 -0.76 5.74
C PRO A 53 25.76 0.33 6.72
N THR A 54 24.92 1.33 7.02
CA THR A 54 25.23 2.41 7.95
C THR A 54 24.10 2.62 8.97
N ILE A 55 24.43 3.28 10.09
CA ILE A 55 23.42 3.66 11.09
C ILE A 55 22.41 4.66 10.50
N ALA A 56 22.85 5.56 9.61
CA ALA A 56 21.97 6.50 8.94
C ALA A 56 20.94 5.76 8.07
N ASP A 57 21.40 4.81 7.24
CA ASP A 57 20.52 3.95 6.42
C ASP A 57 19.51 3.16 7.27
N LYS A 58 19.97 2.65 8.41
CA LYS A 58 19.10 1.94 9.35
C LYS A 58 18.01 2.86 9.90
N LEU A 59 18.38 4.09 10.26
CA LEU A 59 17.43 5.07 10.79
C LEU A 59 16.41 5.50 9.74
N ASP A 60 16.84 5.71 8.50
CA ASP A 60 15.94 6.10 7.40
C ASP A 60 14.87 5.03 7.15
N LEU A 61 15.24 3.74 7.03
CA LEU A 61 14.25 2.66 6.89
C LEU A 61 13.41 2.42 8.15
N ALA A 62 14.00 2.53 9.35
CA ALA A 62 13.22 2.39 10.57
C ALA A 62 12.20 3.52 10.74
N THR A 63 12.50 4.71 10.22
CA THR A 63 11.57 5.85 10.20
C THR A 63 10.42 5.58 9.24
N MET A 64 10.72 5.07 8.03
CA MET A 64 9.68 4.62 7.08
C MET A 64 8.77 3.56 7.71
N ALA A 65 9.35 2.54 8.35
CA ALA A 65 8.58 1.51 9.05
C ALA A 65 7.65 2.13 10.11
N SER A 66 8.15 3.08 10.89
CA SER A 66 7.33 3.77 11.90
C SER A 66 6.16 4.55 11.31
N GLY A 67 6.28 5.02 10.07
CA GLY A 67 5.18 5.66 9.34
C GLY A 67 4.04 4.69 9.06
N GLU A 68 4.35 3.48 8.55
CA GLU A 68 3.35 2.45 8.25
C GLU A 68 2.50 2.10 9.47
N ILE A 69 3.14 1.79 10.61
CA ILE A 69 2.40 1.39 11.81
C ILE A 69 1.54 2.54 12.39
N ALA A 70 1.95 3.80 12.16
CA ALA A 70 1.17 4.96 12.61
C ALA A 70 -0.17 5.10 11.85
N LYS A 71 -0.25 4.59 10.61
CA LYS A 71 -1.46 4.62 9.77
C LYS A 71 -2.54 3.65 10.25
N VAL A 72 -2.17 2.57 10.95
CA VAL A 72 -3.09 1.49 11.36
C VAL A 72 -4.18 1.96 12.32
N HIS A 73 -3.84 2.79 13.31
CA HIS A 73 -4.79 3.16 14.35
C HIS A 73 -5.98 3.99 13.80
N PRO A 74 -5.76 5.05 13.00
CA PRO A 74 -6.85 5.75 12.30
C PRO A 74 -7.74 4.84 11.44
N LEU A 75 -7.17 3.86 10.73
CA LEU A 75 -7.92 2.91 9.91
C LEU A 75 -8.85 2.04 10.78
N HIS A 76 -8.35 1.55 11.92
CA HIS A 76 -9.15 0.80 12.89
C HIS A 76 -10.32 1.62 13.43
N GLU A 77 -10.10 2.90 13.78
CA GLU A 77 -11.18 3.77 14.24
C GLU A 77 -12.26 3.96 13.16
N ARG A 78 -11.87 4.10 11.89
CA ARG A 78 -12.83 4.20 10.79
C ARG A 78 -13.64 2.92 10.60
N ILE A 79 -13.02 1.75 10.65
CA ILE A 79 -13.73 0.46 10.59
C ILE A 79 -14.73 0.32 11.75
N ARG A 80 -14.35 0.72 12.97
CA ARG A 80 -15.26 0.71 14.13
C ARG A 80 -16.41 1.70 13.99
N ALA A 81 -16.20 2.84 13.34
CA ALA A 81 -17.27 3.80 13.05
C ALA A 81 -18.36 3.21 12.14
N PHE A 82 -18.00 2.25 11.27
CA PHE A 82 -18.95 1.44 10.50
C PHE A 82 -19.58 0.28 11.29
N GLY A 83 -19.26 0.15 12.59
CA GLY A 83 -19.80 -0.90 13.46
C GLY A 83 -19.17 -2.28 13.24
N ARG A 84 -17.95 -2.35 12.68
CA ARG A 84 -17.24 -3.60 12.38
C ARG A 84 -15.99 -3.77 13.25
N ASP A 85 -15.57 -5.02 13.42
CA ASP A 85 -14.31 -5.36 14.09
C ASP A 85 -13.15 -5.23 13.09
N PRO A 86 -12.16 -4.35 13.34
CA PRO A 86 -10.97 -4.25 12.49
C PRO A 86 -10.22 -5.57 12.32
N PHE A 87 -10.16 -6.41 13.34
CA PHE A 87 -9.43 -7.68 13.27
C PHE A 87 -10.13 -8.70 12.38
N GLU A 88 -11.47 -8.72 12.39
CA GLU A 88 -12.25 -9.55 11.46
C GLU A 88 -12.16 -9.01 10.04
N ALA A 89 -12.19 -7.68 9.86
CA ALA A 89 -12.06 -7.05 8.54
C ALA A 89 -10.69 -7.31 7.89
N MET A 90 -9.61 -7.38 8.67
CA MET A 90 -8.27 -7.69 8.18
C MET A 90 -8.06 -9.17 7.83
N ALA A 91 -8.79 -10.09 8.49
CA ALA A 91 -8.51 -11.52 8.44
C ALA A 91 -8.47 -12.13 7.01
N PRO A 92 -9.35 -11.76 6.06
CA PRO A 92 -9.32 -12.30 4.70
C PRO A 92 -8.05 -11.96 3.92
N PHE A 93 -7.43 -10.81 4.21
CA PHE A 93 -6.29 -10.29 3.46
C PHE A 93 -4.94 -10.80 3.96
N ARG A 94 -4.93 -11.48 5.11
CA ARG A 94 -3.73 -12.01 5.74
C ARG A 94 -2.91 -12.89 4.80
N GLU A 95 -3.53 -13.93 4.26
CA GLU A 95 -2.83 -14.94 3.46
C GLU A 95 -2.28 -14.37 2.15
N PRO A 96 -3.06 -13.65 1.32
CA PRO A 96 -2.55 -13.02 0.10
C PRO A 96 -1.38 -12.04 0.34
N ILE A 97 -1.45 -11.23 1.40
CA ILE A 97 -0.40 -10.25 1.72
C ILE A 97 0.86 -10.93 2.24
N GLU A 98 0.74 -11.93 3.12
CA GLU A 98 1.90 -12.71 3.57
C GLU A 98 2.53 -13.50 2.42
N GLU A 99 1.75 -14.03 1.48
CA GLU A 99 2.29 -14.69 0.28
C GLU A 99 3.06 -13.72 -0.62
N PHE A 100 2.52 -12.51 -0.86
CA PHE A 100 3.25 -11.47 -1.59
C PHE A 100 4.62 -11.23 -0.95
N HIS A 101 4.65 -11.00 0.37
CA HIS A 101 5.89 -10.75 1.08
C HIS A 101 6.84 -11.95 1.12
N GLY A 102 6.30 -13.17 1.23
CA GLY A 102 7.06 -14.41 1.19
C GLY A 102 7.73 -14.66 -0.17
N HIS A 103 7.02 -14.39 -1.27
CA HIS A 103 7.56 -14.50 -2.62
C HIS A 103 8.48 -13.33 -3.00
N THR A 104 8.49 -12.26 -2.20
CA THR A 104 9.30 -11.06 -2.41
C THR A 104 10.25 -10.79 -1.23
N ALA A 105 10.73 -11.84 -0.54
CA ALA A 105 11.79 -11.68 0.45
C ALA A 105 13.10 -11.19 -0.23
N PRO A 106 13.64 -10.02 0.16
CA PRO A 106 14.86 -9.51 -0.45
C PRO A 106 16.08 -10.35 -0.02
N SER A 107 17.03 -10.52 -0.92
CA SER A 107 18.28 -11.25 -0.63
C SER A 107 19.38 -10.37 -0.04
N ASP A 108 19.28 -9.05 -0.22
CA ASP A 108 20.21 -8.06 0.33
C ASP A 108 19.58 -6.69 0.53
N TRP A 109 20.39 -5.78 1.06
CA TRP A 109 20.03 -4.38 1.33
C TRP A 109 19.39 -3.67 0.13
N TYR A 110 19.97 -3.82 -1.06
CA TYR A 110 19.49 -3.11 -2.25
C TYR A 110 18.15 -3.65 -2.76
N GLU A 111 17.93 -4.96 -2.66
CA GLU A 111 16.61 -5.54 -2.95
C GLU A 111 15.55 -5.08 -1.94
N GLY A 112 15.91 -4.95 -0.66
CA GLY A 112 15.05 -4.37 0.38
C GLY A 112 14.66 -2.93 0.06
N LEU A 113 15.62 -2.08 -0.30
CA LEU A 113 15.37 -0.71 -0.73
C LEU A 113 14.43 -0.65 -1.94
N VAL A 114 14.71 -1.41 -3.00
CA VAL A 114 13.85 -1.42 -4.18
C VAL A 114 12.44 -1.92 -3.85
N LYS A 115 12.30 -2.90 -2.96
CA LYS A 115 11.01 -3.37 -2.48
C LYS A 115 10.24 -2.28 -1.75
N ALA A 116 10.89 -1.56 -0.83
CA ALA A 116 10.29 -0.44 -0.12
C ALA A 116 9.77 0.63 -1.09
N TYR A 117 10.60 1.06 -2.04
CA TYR A 117 10.22 2.09 -3.02
C TYR A 117 9.08 1.65 -3.95
N VAL A 118 9.12 0.42 -4.47
CA VAL A 118 8.07 -0.08 -5.37
C VAL A 118 6.78 -0.33 -4.60
N GLY A 119 6.87 -0.86 -3.37
CA GLY A 119 5.72 -1.10 -2.50
C GLY A 119 4.98 0.19 -2.15
N ASP A 120 5.72 1.19 -1.66
CA ASP A 120 5.15 2.51 -1.31
C ASP A 120 4.55 3.21 -2.53
N GLY A 121 5.25 3.20 -3.68
CA GLY A 121 4.72 3.77 -4.92
C GLY A 121 3.43 3.09 -5.38
N LEU A 122 3.36 1.76 -5.33
CA LEU A 122 2.17 1.00 -5.71
C LEU A 122 0.99 1.29 -4.78
N ALA A 123 1.22 1.34 -3.47
CA ALA A 123 0.21 1.67 -2.48
C ALA A 123 -0.32 3.09 -2.71
N ASN A 124 0.57 4.07 -2.88
CA ASN A 124 0.19 5.47 -3.11
C ASN A 124 -0.61 5.66 -4.41
N ASP A 125 -0.24 4.98 -5.49
CA ASP A 125 -0.99 5.03 -6.75
C ASP A 125 -2.39 4.40 -6.59
N PHE A 126 -2.47 3.27 -5.89
CA PHE A 126 -3.75 2.62 -5.58
C PHE A 126 -4.65 3.51 -4.70
N TYR A 127 -4.10 4.12 -3.64
CA TYR A 127 -4.83 5.01 -2.74
C TYR A 127 -5.38 6.23 -3.47
N ARG A 128 -4.57 6.83 -4.36
CA ARG A 128 -4.99 7.95 -5.20
C ARG A 128 -6.16 7.58 -6.11
N GLU A 129 -6.12 6.41 -6.72
CA GLU A 129 -7.19 5.95 -7.62
C GLU A 129 -8.48 5.64 -6.84
N ILE A 130 -8.38 4.88 -5.74
CA ILE A 130 -9.56 4.47 -4.98
C ILE A 130 -10.22 5.64 -4.24
N ALA A 131 -9.45 6.65 -3.85
CA ALA A 131 -9.92 7.86 -3.19
C ALA A 131 -11.05 8.58 -3.96
N ALA A 132 -11.09 8.48 -5.29
CA ALA A 132 -12.14 9.08 -6.11
C ALA A 132 -13.53 8.44 -5.88
N TYR A 133 -13.58 7.24 -5.32
CA TYR A 133 -14.80 6.46 -5.11
C TYR A 133 -15.26 6.44 -3.65
N LEU A 134 -14.48 7.06 -2.75
CA LEU A 134 -14.74 7.08 -1.32
C LEU A 134 -15.57 8.29 -0.89
N ASP A 135 -16.34 8.10 0.16
CA ASP A 135 -16.98 9.16 0.93
C ASP A 135 -15.92 10.10 1.51
N PRO A 136 -16.25 11.39 1.76
CA PRO A 136 -15.25 12.39 2.12
C PRO A 136 -14.38 12.01 3.32
N ASP A 137 -14.96 11.44 4.38
CA ASP A 137 -14.23 11.14 5.61
C ASP A 137 -13.24 9.98 5.38
N THR A 138 -13.67 8.93 4.69
CA THR A 138 -12.79 7.80 4.37
C THR A 138 -11.72 8.22 3.36
N ARG A 139 -12.08 9.03 2.36
CA ARG A 139 -11.15 9.55 1.37
C ARG A 139 -10.04 10.36 2.02
N ASP A 140 -10.41 11.31 2.87
CA ASP A 140 -9.46 12.21 3.52
C ASP A 140 -8.52 11.42 4.44
N LEU A 141 -9.03 10.36 5.10
CA LEU A 141 -8.21 9.41 5.85
C LEU A 141 -7.20 8.67 4.94
N VAL A 142 -7.66 8.06 3.85
CA VAL A 142 -6.79 7.32 2.91
C VAL A 142 -5.74 8.22 2.27
N ILE A 143 -6.11 9.45 1.91
CA ILE A 143 -5.16 10.45 1.38
C ILE A 143 -4.14 10.86 2.45
N SER A 144 -4.56 11.06 3.70
CA SER A 144 -3.66 11.43 4.79
C SER A 144 -2.64 10.34 5.14
N ALA A 145 -2.93 9.08 4.78
CA ALA A 145 -2.04 7.94 4.96
C ALA A 145 -0.95 7.85 3.87
N MET A 146 -1.06 8.62 2.77
CA MET A 146 -0.03 8.68 1.74
C MET A 146 1.20 9.42 2.26
N GLU A 147 2.39 8.82 2.14
CA GLU A 147 3.65 9.48 2.55
C GLU A 147 4.17 10.42 1.45
N GLU A 148 4.56 11.65 1.84
CA GLU A 148 5.19 12.59 0.91
C GLU A 148 6.73 12.47 0.92
N GLY A 149 7.28 11.96 -0.19
CA GLY A 149 8.57 12.36 -0.78
C GLY A 149 9.89 11.94 -0.11
N TYR A 150 10.01 12.03 1.22
CA TYR A 150 11.31 11.88 1.90
C TYR A 150 11.89 10.46 1.78
N HIS A 151 11.06 9.43 1.92
CA HIS A 151 11.50 8.03 1.86
C HIS A 151 11.88 7.61 0.44
N ALA A 152 11.16 8.10 -0.56
CA ALA A 152 11.43 7.82 -1.97
C ALA A 152 12.78 8.37 -2.44
N GLU A 153 13.12 9.61 -2.05
CA GLU A 153 14.40 10.23 -2.41
C GLU A 153 15.59 9.48 -1.82
N PHE A 154 15.51 9.14 -0.52
CA PHE A 154 16.53 8.33 0.16
C PHE A 154 16.81 7.02 -0.58
N VAL A 155 15.78 6.24 -0.91
CA VAL A 155 15.95 4.95 -1.61
C VAL A 155 16.63 5.17 -2.96
N VAL A 156 16.15 6.13 -3.75
CA VAL A 156 16.67 6.41 -5.10
C VAL A 156 18.14 6.78 -5.03
N ASP A 157 18.54 7.62 -4.08
CA ASP A 157 19.93 8.06 -3.92
C ASP A 157 20.84 6.89 -3.56
N ARG A 158 20.44 6.02 -2.63
CA ARG A 158 21.24 4.85 -2.22
C ARG A 158 21.36 3.81 -3.33
N VAL A 159 20.28 3.55 -4.07
CA VAL A 159 20.33 2.63 -5.22
C VAL A 159 21.21 3.19 -6.34
N ARG A 160 21.12 4.49 -6.64
CA ARG A 160 21.97 5.13 -7.64
C ARG A 160 23.45 5.11 -7.25
N ALA A 161 23.77 5.41 -5.99
CA ALA A 161 25.13 5.32 -5.47
C ALA A 161 25.67 3.90 -5.59
N GLY A 162 24.88 2.90 -5.18
CA GLY A 162 25.26 1.49 -5.32
C GLY A 162 25.53 1.09 -6.77
N ILE A 163 24.67 1.48 -7.71
CA ILE A 163 24.87 1.20 -9.14
C ILE A 163 26.12 1.89 -9.70
N ALA A 164 26.44 3.10 -9.23
CA ALA A 164 27.66 3.81 -9.63
C ALA A 164 28.93 3.07 -9.15
N GLU A 165 28.88 2.45 -7.98
CA GLU A 165 29.97 1.65 -7.41
C GLU A 165 30.08 0.26 -8.04
N ASP A 166 28.96 -0.44 -8.23
CA ASP A 166 28.87 -1.72 -8.94
C ASP A 166 27.77 -1.69 -10.01
N PRO A 167 28.15 -1.44 -11.28
CA PRO A 167 27.21 -1.40 -12.40
C PRO A 167 26.40 -2.68 -12.61
N ARG A 168 26.85 -3.83 -12.08
CA ARG A 168 26.11 -5.11 -12.19
C ARG A 168 24.82 -5.09 -11.38
N LEU A 169 24.73 -4.26 -10.34
CA LEU A 169 23.54 -4.11 -9.52
C LEU A 169 22.33 -3.68 -10.36
N GLY A 170 22.51 -2.78 -11.34
CA GLY A 170 21.40 -2.26 -12.14
C GLY A 170 20.61 -3.36 -12.86
N GLY A 171 21.31 -4.31 -13.49
CA GLY A 171 20.67 -5.44 -14.17
C GLY A 171 19.94 -6.38 -13.21
N ARG A 172 20.54 -6.66 -12.05
CA ARG A 172 19.95 -7.50 -11.00
C ARG A 172 18.68 -6.86 -10.41
N LEU A 173 18.77 -5.58 -10.03
CA LEU A 173 17.65 -4.85 -9.45
C LEU A 173 16.50 -4.63 -10.46
N ALA A 174 16.79 -4.53 -11.75
CA ALA A 174 15.74 -4.49 -12.77
C ALA A 174 14.96 -5.81 -12.88
N LEU A 175 15.63 -6.97 -12.74
CA LEU A 175 14.95 -8.27 -12.67
C LEU A 175 14.12 -8.39 -11.40
N TRP A 176 14.67 -7.93 -10.26
CA TRP A 176 13.96 -7.88 -9.00
C TRP A 176 12.69 -7.02 -9.07
N GLY A 177 12.78 -5.79 -9.60
CA GLY A 177 11.62 -4.92 -9.78
C GLY A 177 10.51 -5.55 -10.65
N ARG A 178 10.86 -6.27 -11.72
CA ARG A 178 9.88 -7.01 -12.52
C ARG A 178 9.21 -8.14 -11.74
N ARG A 179 9.95 -8.85 -10.89
CA ARG A 179 9.40 -9.88 -10.00
C ARG A 179 8.43 -9.28 -9.00
N LEU A 180 8.79 -8.16 -8.35
CA LEU A 180 7.91 -7.45 -7.42
C LEU A 180 6.56 -7.13 -8.07
N MET A 181 6.57 -6.54 -9.26
CA MET A 181 5.35 -6.22 -10.01
C MET A 181 4.55 -7.48 -10.39
N GLY A 182 5.22 -8.54 -10.83
CA GLY A 182 4.56 -9.80 -11.19
C GLY A 182 3.85 -10.46 -10.01
N GLU A 183 4.50 -10.49 -8.84
CA GLU A 183 3.92 -11.04 -7.61
C GLU A 183 2.76 -10.15 -7.11
N ALA A 184 2.92 -8.82 -7.14
CA ALA A 184 1.86 -7.90 -6.76
C ALA A 184 0.60 -8.08 -7.62
N LEU A 185 0.76 -8.16 -8.94
CA LEU A 185 -0.36 -8.42 -9.86
C LEU A 185 -1.00 -9.80 -9.64
N THR A 186 -0.20 -10.81 -9.32
CA THR A 186 -0.70 -12.17 -9.05
C THR A 186 -1.58 -12.20 -7.82
N GLN A 187 -1.17 -11.53 -6.73
CA GLN A 187 -1.96 -11.49 -5.50
C GLN A 187 -3.18 -10.56 -5.64
N ALA A 188 -3.06 -9.45 -6.36
CA ALA A 188 -4.19 -8.56 -6.64
C ALA A 188 -5.33 -9.24 -7.42
N GLN A 189 -5.04 -10.28 -8.22
CA GLN A 189 -6.07 -11.06 -8.93
C GLN A 189 -6.74 -12.14 -8.08
N ARG A 190 -6.20 -12.44 -6.89
CA ARG A 190 -6.75 -13.45 -5.97
C ARG A 190 -7.67 -12.85 -4.91
N VAL A 191 -7.55 -11.54 -4.68
CA VAL A 191 -8.36 -10.75 -3.75
C VAL A 191 -9.58 -10.18 -4.47
#